data_AF-A0A8J9SXQ8-F1
#
_entry.id   AF-A0A8J9SXQ8-F1
#
_cell.length_a   1.000
_cell.length_b   1.000
_cell.length_c   1.000
_cell.angle_alpha   90.00
_cell.angle_beta   90.00
_cell.angle_gamma   90.00
#
_symmetry.space_group_name_H-M   'P 1'
#
loop_
_entity.id
_entity.type
_entity.pdbx_description
1 polymer ?
#
loop_
_entity_poly.entity_id
_entity_poly.type
_entity_poly.pdbx_seq_one_letter_code
_entity_poly.pdbx_strand_id
1 'polypeptide(L)' 'YVGNLHAFRRSVGERCLKANKHVLLEKPFACTALDASYLIGLAKERNLFLME' A
#
# COMPACT_ATOMS: atom_id res chain seq x y z
N TYR A 1 -2.23 3.91 -8.76
CA TYR A 1 -1.34 5.02 -8.40
C TYR A 1 -1.98 5.80 -7.26
N VAL A 2 -1.22 6.07 -6.19
CA VAL A 2 -1.68 6.78 -4.99
C VAL A 2 -0.63 7.84 -4.64
N GLY A 3 -0.97 9.10 -4.92
CA GLY A 3 -0.15 10.28 -4.59
C GLY A 3 -0.74 11.12 -3.46
N ASN A 4 -1.16 10.48 -2.36
CA ASN A 4 -1.77 11.16 -1.22
C ASN A 4 -0.73 11.54 -0.14
N LEU A 5 -1.19 12.32 0.85
CA LEU A 5 -0.45 12.62 2.08
C LEU A 5 0.04 11.34 2.76
N HIS A 6 1.29 11.36 3.23
CA HIS A 6 1.99 10.16 3.72
C HIS A 6 1.22 9.45 4.84
N ALA A 7 0.61 10.24 5.74
CA ALA A 7 -0.19 9.74 6.87
C ALA A 7 -1.37 8.83 6.47
N PHE A 8 -1.85 8.94 5.22
CA PHE A 8 -2.99 8.16 4.73
C PHE A 8 -2.58 7.02 3.78
N ARG A 9 -1.29 6.75 3.59
CA ARG A 9 -0.83 5.72 2.63
C ARG A 9 -1.22 4.31 3.05
N ARG A 10 -1.10 4.00 4.34
CA ARG A 10 -1.58 2.74 4.90
C ARG A 10 -3.07 2.53 4.59
N SER A 11 -3.92 3.49 4.96
CA SER A 11 -5.38 3.34 4.83
C SER A 11 -5.88 3.40 3.39
N VAL A 12 -5.24 4.17 2.50
CA VAL A 12 -5.59 4.18 1.07
C VAL A 12 -5.06 2.94 0.36
N GLY A 13 -3.80 2.57 0.58
CA GLY A 13 -3.19 1.37 0.01
C GLY A 13 -3.96 0.11 0.39
N GLU A 14 -4.34 -0.03 1.66
CA GLU A 14 -5.18 -1.14 2.14
C GLU A 14 -6.53 -1.20 1.43
N ARG A 15 -7.20 -0.05 1.24
CA ARG A 15 -8.48 0.01 0.51
C ARG A 15 -8.33 -0.44 -0.94
N CYS A 16 -7.29 0.00 -1.63
CA CYS A 16 -7.02 -0.41 -3.01
C CYS A 16 -6.73 -1.92 -3.11
N LEU A 17 -5.89 -2.46 -2.23
CA LEU A 17 -5.56 -3.89 -2.20
C LEU A 17 -6.79 -4.75 -1.86
N LYS A 18 -7.60 -4.33 -0.88
CA LYS A 18 -8.86 -5.01 -0.54
C LYS A 18 -9.88 -4.98 -1.68
N ALA A 19 -9.83 -3.95 -2.52
CA ALA A 19 -10.60 -3.86 -3.76
C ALA A 19 -9.98 -4.64 -4.95
N ASN A 20 -9.00 -5.51 -4.67
CA ASN A 20 -8.31 -6.36 -5.63
C ASN A 20 -7.60 -5.57 -6.76
N LYS A 21 -7.03 -4.41 -6.43
CA LYS A 21 -6.26 -3.57 -7.36
C LYS A 21 -4.77 -3.66 -7.09
N HIS A 22 -3.97 -3.71 -8.15
CA HIS A 22 -2.55 -3.42 -8.07
C HIS A 22 -2.32 -1.95 -7.67
N VAL A 23 -1.29 -1.69 -6.87
CA VAL A 23 -1.06 -0.38 -6.28
C VAL A 23 0.38 0.09 -6.51
N LEU A 24 0.50 1.33 -6.97
CA LEU A 24 1.74 2.11 -6.95
C LEU A 24 1.55 3.19 -5.89
N LEU A 25 2.40 3.21 -4.86
CA LEU A 25 2.39 4.21 -3.80
C LEU A 25 3.57 5.16 -4.02
N GLU A 26 3.33 6.47 -4.13
CA GLU A 26 4.43 7.42 -4.18
C GLU A 26 5.40 7.28 -2.98
N LYS A 27 6.63 7.79 -3.10
CA LYS A 27 7.59 7.82 -1.98
C LYS A 27 7.24 8.89 -0.93
N PRO A 28 7.53 8.68 0.36
CA PRO A 28 7.96 7.43 1.02
C PRO A 28 6.81 6.41 1.23
N PHE A 29 6.96 5.17 0.76
CA PHE A 29 5.96 4.10 0.68
C PHE A 29 4.97 4.03 1.85
N ALA A 30 5.46 4.13 3.10
CA ALA A 30 4.65 4.28 4.31
C ALA A 30 5.39 5.13 5.35
N CYS A 31 4.68 5.64 6.36
CA CYS A 31 5.27 6.40 7.47
C CYS A 31 6.10 5.54 8.43
N THR A 32 5.82 4.25 8.52
CA THR A 32 6.51 3.31 9.42
C THR A 32 6.82 2.00 8.71
N ALA A 33 7.87 1.30 9.17
CA ALA A 33 8.21 -0.03 8.66
C ALA A 33 7.12 -1.08 8.95
N LEU A 34 6.37 -0.90 10.05
CA LEU A 34 5.23 -1.75 10.40
C LEU A 34 4.10 -1.60 9.37
N ASP A 35 3.74 -0.37 9.00
CA ASP A 35 2.74 -0.12 7.97
C ASP A 35 3.17 -0.65 6.60
N ALA A 36 4.45 -0.49 6.26
CA ALA A 36 4.99 -1.04 5.02
C ALA A 36 4.89 -2.58 4.98
N SER A 37 5.30 -3.24 6.07
CA SER A 37 5.26 -4.70 6.19
C SER A 37 3.82 -5.23 6.11
N TYR A 38 2.87 -4.53 6.74
CA TYR A 38 1.45 -4.84 6.67
C TYR A 38 0.92 -4.82 5.22
N LEU A 39 1.21 -3.75 4.46
CA LEU A 39 0.75 -3.62 3.08
C LEU A 39 1.38 -4.67 2.15
N ILE A 40 2.67 -4.95 2.32
CA ILE A 40 3.38 -5.99 1.56
C ILE A 40 2.77 -7.37 1.83
N GLY A 41 2.47 -7.69 3.09
CA GLY A 41 1.81 -8.94 3.47
C GLY A 41 0.44 -9.07 2.80
N LEU A 42 -0.37 -8.02 2.88
CA LEU A 42 -1.71 -7.99 2.26
C LEU A 42 -1.65 -8.13 0.73
N ALA A 43 -0.68 -7.49 0.08
CA ALA A 43 -0.49 -7.61 -1.36
C ALA A 43 -0.09 -9.04 -1.77
N LYS A 44 0.82 -9.68 -1.01
CA LYS A 44 1.22 -11.08 -1.24
C LYS A 44 0.05 -12.05 -1.05
N GLU A 45 -0.71 -11.91 0.04
CA GLU A 45 -1.89 -12.74 0.33
C GLU A 45 -2.91 -12.70 -0.83
N ARG A 46 -3.08 -11.53 -1.43
CA ARG A 46 -4.03 -11.32 -2.53
C ARG A 46 -3.44 -11.54 -3.93
N ASN A 47 -2.16 -11.93 -4.02
CA ASN A 47 -1.43 -12.04 -5.28
C ASN A 47 -1.50 -10.76 -6.13
N LEU A 48 -1.30 -9.60 -5.49
CA LEU A 48 -1.33 -8.29 -6.13
C LEU A 48 0.06 -7.67 -6.16
N PHE A 49 0.38 -7.04 -7.29
CA PHE A 49 1.52 -6.14 -7.39
C PHE A 49 1.34 -4.89 -6.50
N LEU A 50 2.38 -4.60 -5.72
CA LEU A 50 2.52 -3.41 -4.88
C LEU A 50 3.96 -2.92 -5.01
N MET A 51 4.14 -1.66 -5.40
CA MET A 51 5.46 -1.05 -5.58
C MET A 51 5.43 0.43 -5.16
N GLU A 52 6.61 0.93 -4.76
CA GLU A 52 6.88 2.37 -4.63
C GLU A 52 7.22 2.97 -6.00
#